data_AF-A0AB74ASP0-F1
#
_entry.id   AF-A0AB74ASP0-F1
#
_cell.length_a   1.000
_cell.length_b   1.000
_cell.length_c   1.000
_cell.angle_alpha   90.00
_cell.angle_beta   90.00
_cell.angle_gamma   90.00
#
_symmetry.space_group_name_H-M   'P 1'
#
loop_
_entity.id
_entity.type
_entity.pdbx_description
1 polymer ?
#
loop_
_entity_poly.entity_id
_entity_poly.type
_entity_poly.pdbx_seq_one_letter_code
_entity_poly.pdbx_strand_id
1 'polypeptide(L)'
;MFNLLVMSGGWSGRRDDVPLGRVYIDAALGAQWRNGEHPNFDLMRGLPAVFSPEQSREEIDHQVARVGEITSTRVQGGTVVVEYRYDPDIPPIPLSELIALAPALGIQIPRRGFGPFEHSHWAIKDADLFKVLLTEWRQPVRQPTVFQLPAAQRSP
;
A
#
# COMPACT_ATOMS: atom_id res chain seq x y z
N MET A 1 -7.13 -8.51 -5.91
CA MET A 1 -6.68 -8.57 -4.51
C MET A 1 -5.27 -8.02 -4.41
N PHE A 2 -4.90 -7.43 -3.26
CA PHE A 2 -3.55 -6.95 -2.99
C PHE A 2 -3.25 -6.97 -1.48
N ASN A 3 -1.97 -6.90 -1.10
CA ASN A 3 -1.52 -6.72 0.27
C ASN A 3 -1.50 -5.23 0.63
N LEU A 4 -2.15 -4.84 1.71
CA LEU A 4 -1.94 -3.55 2.35
C LEU A 4 -1.05 -3.75 3.58
N LEU A 5 0.14 -3.16 3.57
CA LEU A 5 1.04 -3.16 4.70
C LEU A 5 1.24 -1.72 5.19
N VAL A 6 0.83 -1.46 6.42
CA VAL A 6 0.94 -0.17 7.10
C VAL A 6 1.96 -0.32 8.24
N MET A 7 2.91 0.60 8.36
CA MET A 7 3.96 0.53 9.38
C MET A 7 4.32 1.89 9.98
N SER A 8 4.44 1.93 11.32
CA SER A 8 4.94 3.11 12.03
C SER A 8 6.38 3.40 11.61
N GLY A 9 6.68 4.64 11.22
CA GLY A 9 8.02 5.03 10.74
C GLY A 9 8.30 4.71 9.27
N GLY A 10 7.33 4.13 8.55
CA GLY A 10 7.47 3.80 7.14
C GLY A 10 8.30 2.54 6.89
N TRP A 11 8.81 2.40 5.66
CA TRP A 11 9.45 1.19 5.14
C TRP A 11 10.89 1.48 4.74
N SER A 12 11.83 0.62 5.13
CA SER A 12 13.28 0.83 4.90
C SER A 12 13.71 0.73 3.44
N GLY A 13 12.85 0.21 2.57
CA GLY A 13 13.03 0.09 1.13
C GLY A 13 13.49 -1.27 0.63
N ARG A 14 13.68 -2.27 1.51
CA ARG A 14 14.06 -3.63 1.08
C ARG A 14 13.58 -4.73 2.01
N ARG A 15 13.71 -4.55 3.33
CA ARG A 15 13.44 -5.60 4.31
C ARG A 15 13.04 -5.00 5.64
N ASP A 16 11.92 -5.46 6.19
CA ASP A 16 11.43 -5.04 7.50
C ASP A 16 10.74 -6.19 8.25
N ASP A 17 10.50 -5.99 9.54
CA ASP A 17 9.86 -6.97 10.41
C ASP A 17 8.42 -6.54 10.74
N VAL A 18 7.46 -7.43 10.47
CA VAL A 18 6.04 -7.22 10.80
C VAL A 18 5.67 -8.16 11.95
N PRO A 19 5.13 -7.68 13.08
CA PRO A 19 4.65 -8.55 14.14
C PRO A 19 3.57 -9.50 13.62
N LEU A 20 3.69 -10.80 13.90
CA LEU A 20 2.76 -11.82 13.39
C LEU A 20 1.32 -11.55 13.87
N GLY A 21 1.16 -11.05 15.09
CA GLY A 21 -0.13 -10.63 15.65
C GLY A 21 -0.75 -9.39 15.00
N ARG A 22 -0.04 -8.71 14.08
CA ARG A 22 -0.53 -7.58 13.28
C ARG A 22 -0.84 -7.99 11.82
N VAL A 23 -0.72 -9.28 11.49
CA VAL A 23 -1.13 -9.81 10.19
C VAL A 23 -2.56 -10.32 10.30
N TYR A 24 -3.48 -9.65 9.64
CA TYR A 24 -4.92 -9.91 9.74
C TYR A 24 -5.45 -10.53 8.45
N ILE A 25 -6.04 -11.72 8.59
CA ILE A 25 -6.80 -12.39 7.53
C ILE A 25 -8.27 -12.29 7.89
N ASP A 26 -9.01 -11.53 7.09
CA ASP A 26 -10.46 -11.37 7.20
C ASP A 26 -11.14 -12.74 7.12
N ALA A 27 -12.13 -12.99 7.99
CA ALA A 27 -12.86 -14.25 8.03
C ALA A 27 -13.73 -14.47 6.77
N ALA A 28 -14.07 -13.41 6.04
CA ALA A 28 -14.75 -13.50 4.75
C ALA A 28 -13.83 -14.02 3.64
N LEU A 29 -12.50 -13.97 3.83
CA LEU A 29 -11.56 -14.58 2.90
C LEU A 29 -11.60 -16.10 3.04
N GLY A 30 -11.55 -16.81 1.91
CA GLY A 30 -11.60 -18.27 1.90
C GLY A 30 -10.48 -18.92 2.72
N ALA A 31 -10.74 -20.13 3.21
CA ALA A 31 -9.86 -20.88 4.11
C ALA A 31 -8.42 -21.05 3.58
N GLN A 32 -8.20 -20.98 2.27
CA GLN A 32 -6.87 -21.07 1.66
C GLN A 32 -5.90 -19.99 2.15
N TRP A 33 -6.40 -18.84 2.62
CA TRP A 33 -5.56 -17.74 3.12
C TRP A 33 -4.97 -17.99 4.51
N ARG A 34 -5.23 -19.16 5.09
CA ARG A 34 -4.69 -19.61 6.37
C ARG A 34 -4.03 -20.99 6.22
N ASN A 35 -2.89 -21.15 6.87
CA ASN A 35 -2.22 -22.43 7.12
C ASN A 35 -2.30 -22.72 8.61
N GLY A 36 -3.40 -23.36 9.04
CA GLY A 36 -3.73 -23.50 10.46
C GLY A 36 -4.00 -22.14 11.10
N GLU A 37 -3.29 -21.86 12.20
CA GLU A 37 -3.41 -20.58 12.94
C GLU A 37 -2.66 -19.41 12.27
N HIS A 38 -1.88 -19.69 11.22
CA HIS A 38 -1.03 -18.69 10.58
C HIS A 38 -1.59 -18.23 9.23
N PRO A 39 -1.34 -16.97 8.83
CA PRO A 39 -1.57 -16.54 7.46
C PRO A 39 -0.82 -17.41 6.45
N ASN A 40 -1.45 -17.68 5.30
CA ASN A 40 -0.79 -18.38 4.21
C ASN A 40 0.11 -17.41 3.42
N PHE A 41 1.33 -17.22 3.90
CA PHE A 41 2.26 -16.26 3.31
C PHE A 41 2.65 -16.60 1.86
N ASP A 42 2.59 -17.86 1.44
CA ASP A 42 2.91 -18.23 0.06
C ASP A 42 1.89 -17.65 -0.93
N LEU A 43 0.60 -17.70 -0.60
CA LEU A 43 -0.43 -17.04 -1.40
C LEU A 43 -0.33 -15.52 -1.32
N MET A 44 -0.07 -14.98 -0.13
CA MET A 44 0.04 -13.53 0.07
C MET A 44 1.17 -12.93 -0.76
N ARG A 45 2.33 -13.61 -0.86
CA ARG A 45 3.45 -13.15 -1.70
C ARG A 45 3.10 -13.07 -3.20
N GLY A 46 2.13 -13.86 -3.65
CA GLY A 46 1.66 -13.82 -5.04
C GLY A 46 0.80 -12.60 -5.38
N LEU A 47 0.44 -11.77 -4.40
CA LEU A 47 -0.33 -10.55 -4.61
C LEU A 47 0.57 -9.32 -4.68
N PRO A 48 0.20 -8.29 -5.48
CA PRO A 48 0.85 -6.99 -5.40
C PRO A 48 0.67 -6.39 -4.01
N ALA A 49 1.54 -5.46 -3.64
CA ALA A 49 1.57 -4.87 -2.31
C ALA A 49 1.60 -3.35 -2.34
N VAL A 50 0.85 -2.73 -1.43
CA VAL A 50 0.93 -1.32 -1.07
C VAL A 50 1.64 -1.23 0.27
N PHE A 51 2.81 -0.60 0.26
CA PHE A 51 3.63 -0.30 1.44
C PHE A 51 3.36 1.14 1.86
N SER A 52 2.62 1.33 2.93
CA SER A 52 2.23 2.65 3.45
C SER A 52 2.89 2.91 4.80
N PRO A 53 3.32 4.15 5.09
CA PRO A 53 3.52 4.56 6.47
C PRO A 53 2.16 4.61 7.20
N GLU A 54 2.21 4.53 8.53
CA GLU A 54 1.11 5.03 9.36
C GLU A 54 0.96 6.54 9.19
N GLN A 55 -0.29 7.00 9.26
CA GLN A 55 -0.63 8.41 9.31
C GLN A 55 -0.06 9.03 10.58
N SER A 56 0.96 9.87 10.44
CA SER A 56 1.42 10.73 11.53
C SER A 56 0.65 12.05 11.50
N ARG A 57 0.44 12.70 12.65
CA ARG A 57 -0.22 14.02 12.69
C ARG A 57 0.69 15.15 12.21
N GLU A 58 1.99 14.90 12.14
CA GLU A 58 3.02 15.93 11.97
C GLU A 58 3.53 16.03 10.52
N GLU A 59 3.40 14.97 9.71
CA GLU A 59 4.13 14.87 8.42
C GLU A 59 3.30 14.31 7.25
N ILE A 60 1.96 14.39 7.28
CA ILE A 60 1.08 13.78 6.26
C ILE A 60 1.49 14.14 4.82
N ASP A 61 1.92 15.38 4.58
CA ASP A 61 2.26 15.89 3.24
C ASP A 61 3.58 15.33 2.68
N HIS A 62 4.41 14.70 3.51
CA HIS A 62 5.67 14.06 3.11
C HIS A 62 5.60 12.54 3.12
N GLN A 63 4.55 11.99 3.74
CA GLN A 63 4.33 10.55 3.79
C GLN A 63 3.83 10.03 2.45
N VAL A 64 4.57 9.08 1.88
CA VAL A 64 4.21 8.43 0.62
C VAL A 64 4.12 6.92 0.79
N ALA A 65 3.09 6.34 0.21
CA ALA A 65 2.98 4.92 0.00
C ALA A 65 3.63 4.51 -1.32
N ARG A 66 4.04 3.25 -1.43
CA ARG A 66 4.67 2.68 -2.63
C ARG A 66 4.02 1.37 -3.00
N VAL A 67 3.93 1.11 -4.30
CA VAL A 67 3.46 -0.16 -4.83
C VAL A 67 4.66 -1.04 -5.13
N GLY A 68 4.50 -2.35 -4.98
CA GLY A 68 5.53 -3.32 -5.28
C GLY A 68 5.06 -4.74 -5.06
N GLU A 69 6.00 -5.60 -4.72
CA GLU A 69 5.76 -7.01 -4.44
C GLU A 69 6.58 -7.51 -3.26
N ILE A 70 6.10 -8.57 -2.63
CA ILE A 70 6.80 -9.27 -1.56
C ILE A 70 7.56 -10.43 -2.18
N THR A 71 8.88 -10.38 -2.09
CA THR A 71 9.78 -11.38 -2.68
C THR A 71 9.99 -12.58 -1.75
N SER A 72 10.04 -12.34 -0.43
CA SER A 72 10.25 -13.38 0.57
C SER A 72 9.56 -13.06 1.90
N THR A 73 9.16 -14.10 2.61
CA THR A 73 8.59 -14.04 3.95
C THR A 73 9.20 -15.13 4.82
N ARG A 74 9.57 -14.80 6.06
CA ARG A 74 10.08 -15.77 7.02
C ARG A 74 9.56 -15.47 8.42
N VAL A 75 8.86 -16.42 9.01
CA VAL A 75 8.41 -16.32 10.41
C VAL A 75 9.58 -16.58 11.35
N GLN A 76 9.84 -15.69 12.29
CA GLN A 76 10.86 -15.85 13.32
C GLN A 76 10.46 -15.11 14.60
N GLY A 77 10.45 -15.79 15.75
CA GLY A 77 10.32 -15.11 17.04
C GLY A 77 9.04 -14.27 17.23
N GLY A 78 7.93 -14.67 16.62
CA GLY A 78 6.66 -13.91 16.68
C GLY A 78 6.56 -12.73 15.72
N THR A 79 7.55 -12.54 14.84
CA THR A 79 7.50 -11.61 13.71
C THR A 79 7.57 -12.37 12.38
N VAL A 80 7.25 -11.66 11.32
CA VAL A 80 7.45 -12.06 9.93
C VAL A 80 8.47 -11.10 9.34
N VAL A 81 9.63 -11.60 8.98
CA VAL A 81 10.60 -10.87 8.16
C VAL A 81 10.02 -10.82 6.75
N VAL A 82 9.85 -9.62 6.20
CA VAL A 82 9.32 -9.37 4.86
C VAL A 82 10.42 -8.75 4.01
N GLU A 83 10.76 -9.37 2.89
CA GLU A 83 11.64 -8.79 1.87
C GLU A 83 10.81 -8.43 0.64
N TYR A 84 11.04 -7.24 0.07
CA TYR A 84 10.18 -6.69 -0.96
C TYR A 84 10.97 -5.80 -1.92
N ARG A 85 10.36 -5.52 -3.07
CA ARG A 85 10.83 -4.54 -4.04
C ARG A 85 9.69 -3.61 -4.43
N TYR A 86 10.00 -2.32 -4.57
CA TYR A 86 9.05 -1.37 -5.16
C TYR A 86 9.03 -1.50 -6.67
N ASP A 87 7.86 -1.26 -7.24
CA ASP A 87 7.69 -1.10 -8.67
C ASP A 87 8.18 0.30 -9.07
N PRO A 88 9.23 0.43 -9.90
CA PRO A 88 9.76 1.73 -10.29
C PRO A 88 8.86 2.49 -11.26
N ASP A 89 7.94 1.80 -11.94
CA ASP A 89 7.04 2.41 -12.94
C ASP A 89 5.79 3.03 -12.29
N ILE A 90 5.55 2.72 -11.02
CA ILE A 90 4.48 3.32 -10.23
C ILE A 90 5.05 4.41 -9.33
N PRO A 91 4.69 5.69 -9.56
CA PRO A 91 5.19 6.76 -8.72
C PRO A 91 4.76 6.60 -7.25
N PRO A 92 5.51 7.15 -6.29
CA PRO A 92 5.06 7.20 -4.90
C PRO A 92 3.69 7.88 -4.81
N ILE A 93 2.79 7.27 -4.05
CA ILE A 93 1.42 7.75 -3.84
C ILE A 93 1.43 8.58 -2.56
N PRO A 94 1.12 9.89 -2.57
CA PRO A 94 0.94 10.66 -1.34
C PRO A 94 -0.06 9.97 -0.42
N LEU A 95 0.19 9.93 0.89
CA LEU A 95 -0.69 9.25 1.83
C LEU A 95 -2.12 9.81 1.78
N SER A 96 -2.26 11.12 1.59
CA SER A 96 -3.56 11.80 1.40
C SER A 96 -4.33 11.25 0.18
N GLU A 97 -3.65 11.02 -0.94
CA GLU A 97 -4.23 10.41 -2.15
C GLU A 97 -4.59 8.95 -1.90
N LEU A 98 -3.74 8.18 -1.22
CA LEU A 98 -4.05 6.79 -0.87
C LEU A 98 -5.30 6.69 0.02
N ILE A 99 -5.44 7.61 1.00
CA ILE A 99 -6.62 7.72 1.85
C ILE A 99 -7.86 8.10 1.02
N ALA A 100 -7.73 9.01 0.06
CA ALA A 100 -8.83 9.37 -0.85
C ALA A 100 -9.27 8.18 -1.74
N LEU A 101 -8.32 7.33 -2.16
CA LEU A 101 -8.57 6.12 -2.92
C LEU A 101 -9.11 4.95 -2.07
N ALA A 102 -9.07 5.05 -0.73
CA ALA A 102 -9.41 3.96 0.17
C ALA A 102 -10.75 3.27 -0.15
N PRO A 103 -11.86 3.99 -0.43
CA PRO A 103 -13.13 3.34 -0.78
C PRO A 103 -13.04 2.50 -2.06
N ALA A 104 -12.37 2.99 -3.11
CA ALA A 104 -12.18 2.26 -4.36
C ALA A 104 -11.25 1.05 -4.20
N LEU A 105 -10.28 1.15 -3.28
CA LEU A 105 -9.37 0.07 -2.90
C LEU A 105 -9.98 -0.95 -1.94
N GLY A 106 -11.27 -0.83 -1.59
CA GLY A 106 -11.92 -1.73 -0.63
C GLY A 106 -11.37 -1.57 0.80
N ILE A 107 -10.77 -0.42 1.11
CA ILE A 107 -10.26 -0.07 2.43
C ILE A 107 -11.37 0.73 3.15
N GLN A 108 -11.94 0.11 4.17
CA GLN A 108 -12.98 0.74 4.97
C GLN A 108 -12.37 1.75 5.95
N ILE A 109 -12.76 3.02 5.81
CA ILE A 109 -12.44 4.07 6.78
C ILE A 109 -13.58 4.13 7.80
N PRO A 110 -13.38 3.69 9.05
CA PRO A 110 -14.43 3.68 10.06
C PRO A 110 -14.80 5.11 10.47
N ARG A 111 -16.09 5.34 10.75
CA ARG A 111 -16.58 6.65 11.26
C ARG A 111 -16.17 6.90 12.72
N ARG A 112 -15.83 5.85 13.47
CA ARG A 112 -15.42 5.87 14.88
C ARG A 112 -14.40 4.75 15.13
N GLY A 113 -13.43 5.00 16.00
CA GLY A 113 -12.34 4.07 16.29
C GLY A 113 -11.14 4.27 15.36
N PHE A 114 -10.15 3.40 15.49
CA PHE A 114 -8.89 3.53 14.75
C PHE A 114 -9.05 3.17 13.27
N GLY A 115 -8.57 4.06 12.41
CA GLY A 115 -8.53 3.83 10.97
C GLY A 115 -7.46 2.82 10.54
N PRO A 116 -7.57 2.28 9.31
CA PRO A 116 -6.57 1.36 8.78
C PRO A 116 -5.18 2.01 8.68
N PHE A 117 -5.08 3.32 8.47
CA PHE A 117 -3.80 4.01 8.40
C PHE A 117 -3.26 4.49 9.76
N GLU A 118 -3.99 4.26 10.86
CA GLU A 118 -3.62 4.77 12.19
C GLU A 118 -2.85 3.76 13.05
N HIS A 119 -2.60 2.55 12.53
CA HIS A 119 -1.84 1.53 13.23
C HIS A 119 -1.20 0.53 12.26
N SER A 120 -0.08 -0.05 12.66
CA SER A 120 0.66 -0.94 11.79
C SER A 120 -0.11 -2.23 11.67
N HIS A 121 -0.26 -2.70 10.45
CA HIS A 121 -0.89 -3.97 10.17
C HIS A 121 -0.55 -4.44 8.76
N TRP A 122 -0.76 -5.72 8.52
CA TRP A 122 -0.76 -6.31 7.19
C TRP A 122 -2.10 -7.00 6.97
N ALA A 123 -2.86 -6.55 5.98
CA ALA A 123 -4.11 -7.17 5.58
C ALA A 123 -4.18 -7.40 4.07
N ILE A 124 -5.05 -8.30 3.65
CA ILE A 124 -5.41 -8.48 2.23
C ILE A 124 -6.64 -7.63 1.95
N LYS A 125 -6.66 -6.97 0.79
CA LYS A 125 -7.80 -6.19 0.30
C LYS A 125 -8.34 -6.81 -0.99
N ASP A 126 -9.66 -6.90 -1.06
CA ASP A 126 -10.38 -7.51 -2.19
C ASP A 126 -10.79 -6.48 -3.25
N ALA A 127 -9.81 -5.69 -3.68
CA ALA A 127 -9.93 -4.84 -4.86
C ALA A 127 -8.82 -5.16 -5.86
N ASP A 128 -9.02 -4.75 -7.10
CA ASP A 128 -7.98 -4.76 -8.12
C ASP A 128 -7.16 -3.46 -8.01
N LEU A 129 -5.97 -3.58 -7.42
CA LEU A 129 -5.10 -2.44 -7.15
C LEU A 129 -4.79 -1.66 -8.43
N PHE A 130 -4.33 -2.36 -9.47
CA PHE A 130 -3.88 -1.70 -10.70
C PHE A 130 -5.03 -1.07 -11.47
N LYS A 131 -6.21 -1.72 -11.49
CA LYS A 131 -7.41 -1.11 -12.06
C LYS A 131 -7.75 0.21 -11.36
N VAL A 132 -7.78 0.24 -10.03
CA VAL A 132 -8.11 1.45 -9.27
C VAL A 132 -7.07 2.55 -9.50
N LEU A 133 -5.78 2.21 -9.49
CA LEU A 133 -4.72 3.17 -9.78
C LEU A 133 -4.81 3.72 -11.21
N LEU A 134 -5.28 2.92 -12.17
CA LEU A 134 -5.43 3.35 -13.56
C LEU A 134 -6.67 4.22 -13.79
N THR A 135 -7.80 3.94 -13.12
CA THR A 135 -9.09 4.60 -13.39
C THR A 135 -9.38 5.77 -12.46
N GLU A 136 -8.97 5.69 -11.19
CA GLU A 136 -9.36 6.66 -10.16
C GLU A 136 -8.22 7.59 -9.77
N TRP A 137 -6.97 7.11 -9.82
CA TRP A 137 -5.83 7.92 -9.39
C TRP A 137 -5.41 8.91 -10.48
N ARG A 138 -5.85 10.16 -10.31
CA ARG A 138 -5.43 11.28 -11.15
C ARG A 138 -4.00 11.68 -10.79
N GLN A 139 -3.02 10.99 -11.36
CA GLN A 139 -1.63 11.38 -11.21
C GLN A 139 -1.47 12.86 -11.58
N PRO A 140 -0.81 13.68 -10.74
CA PRO A 140 -0.38 14.99 -11.16
C PRO A 140 0.43 14.83 -12.45
N VAL A 141 -0.05 15.44 -13.54
CA VAL A 141 0.67 15.43 -14.82
C VAL A 141 2.09 15.92 -14.51
N ARG A 142 3.09 15.04 -14.67
CA ARG A 142 4.49 15.45 -14.55
C ARG A 142 4.74 16.48 -15.65
N GLN A 143 4.73 17.76 -15.30
CA GLN A 143 5.22 18.77 -16.21
C GLN A 143 6.74 18.60 -16.27
N PRO A 144 7.32 18.33 -17.45
CA PRO A 144 8.76 18.26 -17.57
C PRO A 144 9.35 19.63 -17.22
N THR A 145 10.08 19.72 -16.11
CA THR A 145 10.74 20.97 -15.68
C THR A 145 11.83 21.41 -16.66
N VAL A 146 12.30 20.48 -17.50
CA VAL A 146 13.45 20.66 -18.40
C VAL A 146 13.04 21.09 -19.82
N PHE A 147 11.77 20.92 -20.20
CA PHE A 147 11.25 21.33 -21.51
C PHE A 147 9.90 22.04 -21.35
N GLN A 148 9.95 23.36 -21.17
CA GLN A 148 8.77 24.21 -21.28
C GLN A 148 8.57 24.56 -22.76
N LEU A 149 7.62 23.89 -23.43
CA LEU A 149 7.17 24.33 -24.74
C LEU A 149 6.26 25.56 -24.54
N PRO A 150 6.52 26.69 -25.24
CA PRO A 150 5.61 27.83 -25.19
C PRO A 150 4.21 27.38 -25.61
N ALA A 151 3.19 27.83 -24.87
CA ALA A 151 1.80 27.62 -25.27
C ALA A 151 1.62 28.15 -26.70
N ALA A 152 1.11 27.31 -27.60
CA ALA A 152 0.91 27.69 -28.99
C ALA A 152 0.06 28.97 -29.05
N GLN A 153 0.69 30.08 -29.47
CA GLN A 153 -0.03 31.30 -29.79
C GLN A 153 -0.98 30.98 -30.94
N ARG A 154 -2.28 30.86 -30.64
CA ARG A 154 -3.31 30.98 -31.66
C ARG A 154 -3.38 32.46 -32.03
N SER A 155 -2.71 32.83 -33.11
CA SER A 155 -3.00 34.09 -33.79
C SER A 155 -4.33 33.96 -34.54
N PRO A 156 -5.20 34.99 -34.49
CA PRO A 156 -6.44 35.04 -35.26
C PRO A 156 -6.21 35.17 -36.77
#